data_AF-A0A1H6G5V7-F1
#
_entry.id   AF-A0A1H6G5V7-F1
#
_cell.length_a   1.000
_cell.length_b   1.000
_cell.length_c   1.000
_cell.angle_alpha   90.00
_cell.angle_beta   90.00
_cell.angle_gamma   90.00
#
_symmetry.space_group_name_H-M   'P 1'
#
loop_
_entity.id
_entity.type
_entity.pdbx_description
1 polymer ?
#
loop_
_entity_poly.entity_id
_entity_poly.type
_entity_poly.pdbx_seq_one_letter_code
_entity_poly.pdbx_strand_id
1 'polypeptide(L)'
;MGSVIKALFFLGVAAIAFTVAGLIHIEREAPRETMLLPGGLDLPAPAPHRDPLAPLKMPFLVAAGGVSLFFAGRHGLRAATREVAARAEGGRLHLHASYGAEASPLPIDAITDAIFDRADRLPGGGSGPVKLGARLRHGLYLRYRAGSAVHELRLIDNDIDGGAEQLRRFAAYLDAWHQPRRPRNGADA
;
A
#
# COMPACT_ATOMS: atom_id res chain seq x y z
N MET A 1 -12.20 7.79 7.42
CA MET A 1 -12.46 8.35 6.07
C MET A 1 -11.31 8.06 5.10
N GLY A 2 -10.05 8.06 5.54
CA GLY A 2 -8.89 7.80 4.65
C GLY A 2 -8.94 6.45 3.91
N SER A 3 -9.29 5.37 4.60
CA SER A 3 -9.37 4.02 4.03
C SER A 3 -10.42 3.88 2.93
N VAL A 4 -11.61 4.48 3.10
CA VAL A 4 -12.68 4.49 2.09
C VAL A 4 -12.24 5.23 0.83
N ILE A 5 -11.65 6.41 0.98
CA ILE A 5 -11.19 7.21 -0.17
C ILE A 5 -10.10 6.47 -0.93
N LYS A 6 -9.13 5.85 -0.23
CA LYS A 6 -8.10 4.99 -0.85
C LYS A 6 -8.73 3.81 -1.59
N ALA A 7 -9.69 3.12 -0.98
CA ALA A 7 -10.37 1.99 -1.60
C ALA A 7 -11.08 2.40 -2.90
N LEU A 8 -11.83 3.50 -2.88
CA LEU A 8 -12.53 4.04 -4.05
C LEU A 8 -11.56 4.48 -5.14
N PHE A 9 -10.45 5.13 -4.77
CA PHE A 9 -9.41 5.52 -5.71
C PHE A 9 -8.84 4.30 -6.45
N PHE A 10 -8.42 3.27 -5.72
CA PHE A 10 -7.88 2.06 -6.33
C PHE A 10 -8.93 1.29 -7.15
N LEU A 11 -10.19 1.28 -6.71
CA LEU A 11 -11.28 0.70 -7.48
C LEU A 11 -11.49 1.43 -8.81
N GLY A 12 -11.44 2.78 -8.80
CA GLY A 12 -11.53 3.60 -10.01
C GLY A 12 -10.37 3.33 -10.98
N VAL A 13 -9.14 3.24 -10.48
CA VAL A 13 -7.96 2.90 -11.30
C VAL A 13 -8.10 1.50 -11.89
N ALA A 14 -8.58 0.52 -11.11
CA ALA A 14 -8.82 -0.83 -11.60
C ALA A 14 -9.88 -0.85 -12.71
N ALA A 15 -10.99 -0.14 -12.51
CA ALA A 15 -12.06 -0.04 -13.50
C ALA A 15 -11.56 0.56 -14.83
N ILE A 16 -10.80 1.66 -14.77
CA ILE A 16 -10.17 2.27 -15.95
C ILE A 16 -9.21 1.27 -16.63
N ALA A 17 -8.33 0.63 -15.87
CA ALA A 17 -7.34 -0.29 -16.42
C ALA A 17 -7.99 -1.48 -17.16
N PHE A 18 -9.01 -2.11 -16.56
CA PHE A 18 -9.73 -3.21 -17.19
C PHE A 18 -10.58 -2.75 -18.38
N THR A 19 -11.18 -1.56 -18.30
CA THR A 19 -11.97 -0.99 -19.41
C THR A 19 -11.07 -0.74 -20.62
N VAL A 20 -9.93 -0.09 -20.42
CA VAL A 20 -8.96 0.18 -21.50
C VAL A 20 -8.37 -1.13 -22.03
N ALA A 21 -8.03 -2.10 -21.16
CA ALA A 21 -7.57 -3.41 -21.61
C ALA A 21 -8.63 -4.14 -22.46
N GLY A 22 -9.89 -4.07 -22.04
CA GLY A 22 -11.03 -4.63 -22.77
C GLY A 22 -11.24 -3.97 -24.13
N LEU A 23 -11.15 -2.63 -24.21
CA LEU A 23 -11.24 -1.91 -25.48
C LEU A 23 -10.12 -2.32 -26.45
N ILE A 24 -8.87 -2.39 -25.98
CA ILE A 24 -7.72 -2.83 -26.80
C ILE A 24 -7.90 -4.29 -27.25
N HIS A 25 -8.52 -5.14 -26.41
CA HIS A 25 -8.82 -6.52 -26.77
C HIS A 25 -9.90 -6.61 -27.85
N ILE A 26 -11.01 -5.89 -27.70
CA ILE A 26 -12.09 -5.81 -28.69
C ILE A 26 -11.57 -5.30 -30.04
N GLU A 27 -10.76 -4.23 -30.04
CA GLU A 27 -10.14 -3.70 -31.27
C GLU A 27 -9.22 -4.71 -31.96
N ARG A 28 -8.57 -5.60 -31.20
CA ARG A 28 -7.70 -6.64 -31.75
C ARG A 28 -8.47 -7.81 -32.34
N GLU A 29 -9.56 -8.20 -31.71
CA GLU A 29 -10.43 -9.28 -32.17
C GLU A 29 -11.43 -8.84 -33.24
N ALA A 30 -11.62 -7.52 -33.43
CA ALA A 30 -12.49 -6.98 -34.45
C ALA A 30 -12.17 -7.60 -35.83
N PRO A 31 -13.20 -8.17 -36.51
CA PRO A 31 -13.01 -8.74 -37.83
C PRO A 31 -12.49 -7.68 -38.81
N ARG A 32 -11.69 -8.12 -39.79
CA ARG A 32 -11.31 -7.24 -40.89
C ARG A 32 -12.57 -6.92 -41.68
N GLU A 33 -12.95 -5.65 -41.71
CA GLU A 33 -14.05 -5.20 -42.56
C GLU A 33 -13.69 -5.42 -44.03
N THR A 34 -14.67 -5.83 -44.82
CA THR A 34 -14.58 -5.92 -46.29
C THR A 34 -15.37 -4.75 -46.86
N MET A 35 -14.74 -3.98 -47.75
CA MET A 35 -15.44 -2.91 -48.47
C MET A 35 -15.97 -3.45 -49.79
N LEU A 36 -17.29 -3.39 -49.95
CA LEU A 36 -17.98 -3.61 -51.22
C LEU A 36 -17.91 -2.34 -52.06
N LEU A 37 -17.14 -2.36 -53.14
CA LEU A 37 -17.10 -1.24 -54.08
C LEU A 37 -18.28 -1.30 -55.06
N PRO A 38 -18.71 -0.14 -55.61
CA PRO A 38 -19.64 -0.09 -56.73
C PRO A 38 -19.13 -0.97 -57.89
N GLY A 39 -19.89 -2.00 -58.27
CA GLY A 39 -19.47 -3.00 -59.27
C GLY A 39 -19.21 -4.40 -58.72
N GLY A 40 -19.41 -4.64 -57.41
CA GLY A 40 -19.34 -5.99 -56.82
C GLY A 40 -17.91 -6.48 -56.56
N LEU A 41 -16.94 -5.58 -56.53
CA LEU A 41 -15.55 -5.90 -56.23
C LEU A 41 -15.35 -5.84 -54.71
N ASP A 42 -15.08 -6.99 -54.10
CA ASP A 42 -14.69 -7.09 -52.69
C ASP A 42 -13.21 -6.73 -52.55
N LEU A 43 -12.92 -5.59 -51.94
CA LEU A 43 -11.56 -5.27 -51.49
C LEU A 43 -11.45 -5.48 -49.98
N PRO A 44 -10.36 -6.08 -49.49
CA PRO A 44 -10.08 -6.04 -48.06
C PRO A 44 -9.96 -4.57 -47.65
N ALA A 45 -10.75 -4.13 -46.66
CA ALA A 45 -10.60 -2.77 -46.16
C ALA A 45 -9.14 -2.57 -45.69
N PRO A 46 -8.58 -1.36 -45.84
CA PRO A 46 -7.23 -1.07 -45.35
C PRO A 46 -7.13 -1.54 -43.90
N ALA A 47 -6.07 -2.31 -43.61
CA ALA A 47 -5.91 -2.93 -42.30
C ALA A 47 -6.06 -1.84 -41.22
N PRO A 48 -6.99 -1.98 -40.26
CA PRO A 48 -7.14 -0.98 -39.20
C PRO A 48 -5.79 -0.77 -38.53
N HIS A 49 -5.45 0.50 -38.23
CA HIS A 49 -4.18 0.83 -37.59
C HIS A 49 -4.11 0.14 -36.24
N ARG A 50 -3.42 -1.00 -36.19
CA ARG A 50 -3.23 -1.78 -34.96
C ARG A 50 -2.11 -1.13 -34.17
N ASP A 51 -2.41 -0.71 -32.95
CA ASP A 51 -1.42 -0.19 -32.02
C ASP A 51 -0.29 -1.23 -31.83
N PRO A 52 0.95 -0.92 -32.27
CA PRO A 52 2.06 -1.86 -32.20
C PRO A 52 2.46 -2.21 -30.76
N LEU A 53 2.08 -1.38 -29.78
CA LEU A 53 2.38 -1.58 -28.37
C LEU A 53 1.24 -2.28 -27.61
N ALA A 54 0.12 -2.58 -28.25
CA ALA A 54 -0.99 -3.33 -27.66
C ALA A 54 -0.59 -4.65 -26.95
N PRO A 55 0.36 -5.48 -27.47
CA PRO A 55 0.75 -6.71 -26.78
C PRO A 55 1.55 -6.46 -25.50
N LEU A 56 2.11 -5.27 -25.31
CA LEU A 56 2.76 -4.87 -24.06
C LEU A 56 1.78 -4.14 -23.12
N LYS A 57 0.92 -3.28 -23.68
CA LYS A 57 -0.06 -2.48 -22.92
C LYS A 57 -1.09 -3.34 -22.22
N MET A 58 -1.64 -4.38 -22.88
CA MET A 58 -2.64 -5.26 -22.27
C MET A 58 -2.15 -5.96 -21.00
N PRO A 59 -1.05 -6.75 -21.00
CA PRO A 59 -0.61 -7.43 -19.79
C PRO A 59 -0.24 -6.44 -18.69
N PHE A 60 0.33 -5.27 -19.05
CA PHE A 60 0.60 -4.21 -18.10
C PHE A 60 -0.68 -3.66 -17.45
N LEU A 61 -1.72 -3.35 -18.23
CA LEU A 61 -3.00 -2.86 -17.72
C LEU A 61 -3.72 -3.91 -16.87
N VAL A 62 -3.68 -5.18 -17.25
CA VAL A 62 -4.25 -6.28 -16.46
C VAL A 62 -3.51 -6.42 -15.13
N ALA A 63 -2.17 -6.40 -15.14
CA ALA A 63 -1.37 -6.45 -13.92
C ALA A 63 -1.64 -5.23 -13.02
N ALA A 64 -1.68 -4.03 -13.59
CA ALA A 64 -1.99 -2.79 -12.87
C ALA A 64 -3.40 -2.81 -12.28
N GLY A 65 -4.39 -3.31 -13.02
CA GLY A 65 -5.77 -3.49 -12.58
C GLY A 65 -5.87 -4.50 -11.43
N GLY A 66 -5.17 -5.63 -11.52
CA GLY A 66 -5.11 -6.64 -10.46
C GLY A 66 -4.47 -6.11 -9.17
N VAL A 67 -3.34 -5.41 -9.27
CA VAL A 67 -2.69 -4.77 -8.12
C VAL A 67 -3.62 -3.72 -7.49
N SER A 68 -4.32 -2.93 -8.31
CA SER A 68 -5.29 -1.94 -7.85
C SER A 68 -6.47 -2.58 -7.12
N LEU A 69 -7.04 -3.67 -7.66
CA LEU A 69 -8.09 -4.46 -7.00
C LEU A 69 -7.65 -4.99 -5.64
N PHE A 70 -6.42 -5.51 -5.55
CA PHE A 70 -5.85 -5.98 -4.29
C PHE A 70 -5.82 -4.86 -3.23
N PHE A 71 -5.36 -3.66 -3.61
CA PHE A 71 -5.35 -2.52 -2.70
C PHE A 71 -6.75 -2.00 -2.37
N ALA A 72 -7.67 -2.00 -3.34
CA ALA A 72 -9.07 -1.66 -3.10
C ALA A 72 -9.71 -2.60 -2.07
N GLY A 73 -9.51 -3.91 -2.21
CA GLY A 73 -9.97 -4.92 -1.25
C GLY A 73 -9.33 -4.76 0.12
N ARG A 74 -8.00 -4.58 0.19
CA ARG A 74 -7.27 -4.36 1.46
C ARG A 74 -7.76 -3.13 2.21
N HIS A 75 -7.92 -1.99 1.52
CA HIS A 75 -8.40 -0.76 2.13
C HIS A 75 -9.92 -0.80 2.41
N GLY A 76 -10.70 -1.45 1.56
CA GLY A 76 -12.13 -1.66 1.74
C GLY A 76 -12.44 -2.53 2.97
N LEU A 77 -11.68 -3.61 3.17
CA LEU A 77 -11.79 -4.46 4.35
C LEU A 77 -11.54 -3.65 5.63
N ARG A 78 -10.46 -2.86 5.67
CA ARG A 78 -10.17 -1.97 6.81
C ARG A 78 -11.24 -0.91 7.04
N ALA A 79 -11.84 -0.38 5.97
CA ALA A 79 -12.95 0.56 6.08
C ALA A 79 -14.20 -0.10 6.68
N ALA A 80 -14.49 -1.34 6.29
CA ALA A 80 -15.63 -2.11 6.79
C ALA A 80 -15.45 -2.53 8.25
N THR A 81 -14.26 -2.99 8.63
CA THR A 81 -13.98 -3.46 10.00
C THR A 81 -13.66 -2.31 10.97
N ARG A 82 -13.41 -1.09 10.47
CA ARG A 82 -12.91 0.07 11.25
C ARG A 82 -11.63 -0.24 12.04
N GLU A 83 -10.91 -1.27 11.64
CA GLU A 83 -9.70 -1.71 12.35
C GLU A 83 -8.55 -0.75 12.07
N VAL A 84 -7.97 -0.25 13.16
CA VAL A 84 -6.80 0.64 13.10
C VAL A 84 -5.55 -0.22 12.96
N ALA A 85 -4.62 0.18 12.08
CA ALA A 85 -3.38 -0.54 11.84
C ALA A 85 -2.58 -0.80 13.14
N ALA A 86 -2.51 0.21 13.99
CA ALA A 86 -1.91 0.18 15.31
C ALA A 86 -2.62 1.19 16.23
N ARG A 87 -2.95 0.79 17.46
CA ARG A 87 -3.56 1.64 18.48
C ARG A 87 -2.77 1.53 19.77
N ALA A 88 -2.27 2.64 20.29
CA ALA A 88 -1.69 2.68 21.62
C ALA A 88 -2.78 3.03 22.64
N GLU A 89 -3.00 2.16 23.62
CA GLU A 89 -4.00 2.33 24.69
C GLU A 89 -3.49 1.71 25.99
N GLY A 90 -3.60 2.44 27.11
CA GLY A 90 -3.25 1.92 28.43
C GLY A 90 -1.79 1.45 28.57
N GLY A 91 -0.84 2.06 27.84
CA GLY A 91 0.57 1.63 27.85
C GLY A 91 0.86 0.39 26.99
N ARG A 92 -0.12 -0.06 26.19
CA ARG A 92 0.01 -1.20 25.30
C ARG A 92 -0.30 -0.81 23.85
N LEU A 93 0.40 -1.44 22.92
CA LEU A 93 0.25 -1.33 21.50
C LEU A 93 -0.59 -2.49 20.97
N HIS A 94 -1.80 -2.19 20.54
CA HIS A 94 -2.69 -3.11 19.86
C HIS A 94 -2.42 -3.03 18.36
N LEU A 95 -2.03 -4.15 17.78
CA LEU A 95 -1.71 -4.24 16.37
C LEU A 95 -2.79 -5.04 15.65
N HIS A 96 -3.12 -4.60 14.44
CA HIS A 96 -4.04 -5.34 13.60
C HIS A 96 -3.46 -6.71 13.24
N ALA A 97 -4.30 -7.76 13.18
CA ALA A 97 -3.88 -9.14 12.95
C ALA A 97 -3.05 -9.34 11.67
N SER A 98 -3.25 -8.49 10.65
CA SER A 98 -2.47 -8.51 9.39
C SER A 98 -0.97 -8.26 9.56
N TYR A 99 -0.54 -7.72 10.71
CA TYR A 99 0.86 -7.44 11.00
C TYR A 99 1.57 -8.61 11.70
N GLY A 100 0.82 -9.65 12.10
CA GLY A 100 1.41 -10.89 12.64
C GLY A 100 2.30 -10.69 13.86
N ALA A 101 2.03 -9.68 14.70
CA ALA A 101 2.82 -9.47 15.90
C ALA A 101 2.57 -10.61 16.90
N GLU A 102 3.65 -11.25 17.33
CA GLU A 102 3.62 -12.45 18.17
C GLU A 102 3.11 -12.14 19.59
N ALA A 103 3.32 -10.89 20.05
CA ALA A 103 2.70 -10.34 21.23
C ALA A 103 1.72 -9.23 20.83
N SER A 104 0.42 -9.52 20.83
CA SER A 104 -0.66 -8.52 20.72
C SER A 104 -1.67 -8.73 21.85
N PRO A 105 -1.85 -7.78 22.77
CA PRO A 105 -1.27 -6.42 22.79
C PRO A 105 0.19 -6.37 23.28
N LEU A 106 1.04 -5.61 22.58
CA LEU A 106 2.47 -5.44 22.87
C LEU A 106 2.67 -4.36 23.94
N PRO A 107 3.32 -4.62 25.07
CA PRO A 107 3.65 -3.57 26.04
C PRO A 107 4.59 -2.52 25.44
N ILE A 108 4.32 -1.22 25.61
CA ILE A 108 5.17 -0.15 25.02
C ILE A 108 6.58 -0.16 25.61
N ASP A 109 6.71 -0.54 26.88
CA ASP A 109 7.99 -0.75 27.57
C ASP A 109 8.81 -1.93 27.02
N ALA A 110 8.16 -2.87 26.32
CA ALA A 110 8.85 -3.96 25.63
C ALA A 110 9.45 -3.55 24.29
N ILE A 111 9.09 -2.36 23.78
CA ILE A 111 9.70 -1.78 22.59
C ILE A 111 11.11 -1.32 22.97
N THR A 112 12.10 -1.76 22.23
CA THR A 112 13.52 -1.44 22.47
C THR A 112 14.02 -0.36 21.53
N ASP A 113 13.51 -0.32 20.29
CA ASP A 113 13.80 0.72 19.31
C ASP A 113 12.55 1.05 18.50
N ALA A 114 12.37 2.34 18.22
CA ALA A 114 11.40 2.85 17.27
C ALA A 114 12.13 3.78 16.28
N ILE A 115 12.11 3.45 14.99
CA ILE A 115 12.79 4.21 13.95
C ILE A 115 11.78 4.62 12.90
N PHE A 116 11.54 5.92 12.79
CA PHE A 116 10.77 6.51 11.69
C PHE A 116 11.73 7.08 10.64
N ASP A 117 11.72 6.51 9.44
CA ASP A 117 12.49 7.01 8.30
C ASP A 117 11.80 6.59 6.99
N ARG A 118 12.39 6.96 5.86
CA ARG A 118 12.05 6.41 4.55
C ARG A 118 12.17 4.89 4.57
N ALA A 119 11.21 4.24 3.96
CA ALA A 119 11.09 2.80 3.95
C ALA A 119 12.33 2.10 3.34
N ASP A 120 13.09 2.74 2.44
CA ASP A 120 14.32 2.15 1.90
C ASP A 120 15.52 2.17 2.87
N ARG A 121 15.45 2.97 3.94
CA ARG A 121 16.49 3.12 4.97
C ARG A 121 16.22 2.29 6.22
N LEU A 122 15.02 1.74 6.35
CA LEU A 122 14.67 0.92 7.50
C LEU A 122 15.44 -0.42 7.48
N PRO A 123 15.83 -0.94 8.66
CA PRO A 123 16.46 -2.25 8.78
C PRO A 123 15.63 -3.36 8.12
N GLY A 124 16.30 -4.40 7.60
CA GLY A 124 15.65 -5.57 6.99
C GLY A 124 15.06 -5.36 5.58
N GLY A 125 15.43 -4.29 4.86
CA GLY A 125 14.87 -3.96 3.55
C GLY A 125 15.22 -4.95 2.42
N GLY A 126 14.20 -5.49 1.74
CA GLY A 126 14.30 -6.43 0.62
C GLY A 126 14.97 -5.91 -0.66
N SER A 127 15.30 -6.84 -1.56
CA SER A 127 16.12 -6.63 -2.76
C SER A 127 15.49 -5.69 -3.81
N GLY A 128 16.35 -4.89 -4.45
CA GLY A 128 16.16 -4.20 -5.75
C GLY A 128 14.83 -3.47 -5.97
N PRO A 129 13.87 -4.06 -6.71
CA PRO A 129 12.62 -3.39 -7.10
C PRO A 129 11.74 -2.96 -5.91
N VAL A 130 11.86 -3.63 -4.76
CA VAL A 130 11.19 -3.24 -3.51
C VAL A 130 11.71 -1.88 -2.99
N LYS A 131 12.99 -1.55 -3.25
CA LYS A 131 13.61 -0.29 -2.79
C LYS A 131 13.10 0.94 -3.53
N LEU A 132 12.75 0.81 -4.81
CA LEU A 132 12.27 1.94 -5.62
C LEU A 132 10.90 2.43 -5.12
N GLY A 133 9.99 1.51 -4.80
CA GLY A 133 8.72 1.83 -4.13
C GLY A 133 8.89 2.29 -2.68
N ALA A 134 9.90 1.77 -1.98
CA ALA A 134 10.21 2.14 -0.59
C ALA A 134 10.80 3.56 -0.45
N ARG A 135 11.47 4.09 -1.48
CA ARG A 135 12.01 5.46 -1.49
C ARG A 135 10.95 6.56 -1.42
N LEU A 136 9.75 6.27 -1.92
CA LEU A 136 8.62 7.20 -1.97
C LEU A 136 7.75 7.11 -0.71
N ARG A 137 8.12 6.26 0.25
CA ARG A 137 7.28 5.91 1.40
C ARG A 137 8.06 6.09 2.69
N HIS A 138 7.34 6.41 3.75
CA HIS A 138 7.87 6.38 5.11
C HIS A 138 7.37 5.13 5.82
N GLY A 139 8.18 4.62 6.74
CA GLY A 139 7.80 3.52 7.60
C GLY A 139 8.26 3.76 9.02
N LEU A 140 7.61 3.07 9.95
CA LEU A 140 8.02 2.95 11.33
C LEU A 140 8.48 1.52 11.55
N TYR A 141 9.74 1.37 11.88
CA TYR A 141 10.33 0.12 12.32
C TYR A 141 10.28 0.07 13.84
N LEU A 142 9.80 -1.04 14.39
CA LEU A 142 9.72 -1.31 15.82
C LEU A 142 10.50 -2.59 16.10
N ARG A 143 11.47 -2.51 17.01
CA ARG A 143 12.13 -3.70 17.56
C ARG A 143 11.66 -3.89 18.99
N TYR A 144 11.14 -5.07 19.32
CA TYR A 144 10.56 -5.35 20.63
C TYR A 144 10.99 -6.71 21.16
N ARG A 145 10.91 -6.88 22.48
CA ARG A 145 11.17 -8.15 23.14
C ARG A 145 9.85 -8.81 23.54
N ALA A 146 9.63 -10.05 23.09
CA ALA A 146 8.53 -10.87 23.56
C ALA A 146 9.10 -12.17 24.12
N GLY A 147 8.94 -12.38 25.44
CA GLY A 147 9.61 -13.48 26.13
C GLY A 147 11.14 -13.37 26.03
N SER A 148 11.79 -14.44 25.55
CA SER A 148 13.24 -14.50 25.35
C SER A 148 13.72 -14.05 23.97
N ALA A 149 12.81 -13.80 23.03
CA ALA A 149 13.13 -13.48 21.66
C ALA A 149 12.97 -11.98 21.35
N VAL A 150 13.79 -11.50 20.41
CA VAL A 150 13.69 -10.16 19.84
C VAL A 150 12.96 -10.27 18.52
N HIS A 151 11.92 -9.45 18.36
CA HIS A 151 11.07 -9.42 17.20
C HIS A 151 11.11 -8.04 16.56
N GLU A 152 10.84 -8.03 15.26
CA GLU A 152 10.85 -6.84 14.44
C GLU A 152 9.49 -6.68 13.78
N LEU A 153 8.98 -5.47 13.79
CA LEU A 153 7.72 -5.12 13.16
C LEU A 153 7.90 -3.86 12.32
N ARG A 154 7.21 -3.82 11.19
CA ARG A 154 7.24 -2.68 10.29
C ARG A 154 5.85 -2.22 9.92
N LEU A 155 5.60 -0.95 10.20
CA LEU A 155 4.41 -0.23 9.77
C LEU A 155 4.79 0.67 8.60
N ILE A 156 3.97 0.70 7.55
CA ILE A 156 4.20 1.53 6.36
C ILE A 156 3.09 2.59 6.29
N ASP A 157 3.46 3.82 5.93
CA ASP A 157 2.54 4.95 5.81
C ASP A 157 1.30 4.68 4.96
N ASN A 158 1.43 3.90 3.88
CA ASN A 158 0.33 3.52 3.01
C ASN A 158 -0.81 2.81 3.77
N ASP A 159 -0.43 2.05 4.80
CA ASP A 159 -1.37 1.28 5.61
C ASP A 159 -2.04 2.09 6.73
N ILE A 160 -1.58 3.32 6.99
CA ILE A 160 -2.11 4.20 8.03
C ILE A 160 -3.02 5.26 7.40
N ASP A 161 -4.22 5.41 7.96
CA ASP A 161 -5.09 6.55 7.67
C ASP A 161 -4.40 7.81 8.20
N GLY A 162 -4.12 8.80 7.34
CA GLY A 162 -3.28 9.96 7.67
C GLY A 162 -1.82 9.88 7.19
N GLY A 163 -1.40 8.72 6.66
CA GLY A 163 -0.13 8.57 5.94
C GLY A 163 1.11 8.81 6.81
N ALA A 164 2.17 9.35 6.20
CA ALA A 164 3.47 9.53 6.84
C ALA A 164 3.43 10.48 8.04
N GLU A 165 2.57 11.50 8.00
CA GLU A 165 2.44 12.48 9.09
C GLU A 165 1.82 11.85 10.34
N GLN A 166 0.79 11.03 10.19
CA GLN A 166 0.20 10.31 11.32
C GLN A 166 1.17 9.25 11.86
N LEU A 167 1.91 8.58 10.99
CA LEU A 167 2.96 7.64 11.36
C LEU A 167 4.11 8.33 12.12
N ARG A 168 4.50 9.54 11.71
CA ARG A 168 5.51 10.38 12.38
C ARG A 168 5.06 10.79 13.78
N ARG A 169 3.80 11.25 13.92
CA ARG A 169 3.22 11.60 15.23
C ARG A 169 3.16 10.38 16.14
N PHE A 170 2.83 9.23 15.57
CA PHE A 170 2.79 7.97 16.31
C PHE A 170 4.19 7.54 16.79
N ALA A 171 5.22 7.68 15.93
CA ALA A 171 6.62 7.46 16.33
C ALA A 171 7.04 8.41 17.46
N ALA A 172 6.77 9.71 17.32
CA ALA A 172 7.07 10.70 18.36
C ALA A 172 6.33 10.43 19.68
N TYR A 173 5.11 9.88 19.61
CA TYR A 173 4.38 9.43 20.79
C TYR A 173 5.13 8.27 21.48
N LEU A 174 5.56 7.25 20.74
CA LEU A 174 6.35 6.15 21.32
C LEU A 174 7.68 6.63 21.93
N ASP A 175 8.38 7.54 21.25
CA ASP A 175 9.63 8.13 21.76
C ASP A 175 9.41 8.89 23.07
N ALA A 176 8.30 9.62 23.21
CA ALA A 176 7.95 10.34 24.44
C ALA A 176 7.68 9.40 25.62
N TRP A 177 7.25 8.17 25.36
CA TRP A 177 7.10 7.13 26.39
C TRP A 177 8.44 6.48 26.77
N HIS A 178 9.40 6.42 25.85
CA HIS A 178 10.75 5.92 26.12
C HIS A 178 11.64 6.92 26.84
N GLN A 179 11.35 8.23 26.75
CA GLN A 179 12.06 9.21 27.56
C GLN A 179 11.78 8.95 29.05
N PRO A 180 12.82 8.65 29.86
CA PRO A 180 12.63 8.58 31.30
C PRO A 180 12.06 9.92 31.74
N ARG A 181 10.91 9.90 32.43
CA ARG A 181 10.38 11.09 33.12
C ARG A 181 11.56 11.69 33.87
N ARG A 182 12.06 12.85 33.41
CA ARG A 182 13.12 13.56 34.12
C ARG A 182 12.64 13.67 35.57
N PRO A 183 13.43 13.22 36.57
CA PRO A 183 13.08 13.49 37.95
C PRO A 183 12.93 15.01 38.07
N ARG A 184 11.79 15.43 38.63
CA ARG A 184 11.57 16.81 39.04
C ARG A 184 12.55 17.05 40.20
N ASN A 185 13.80 17.32 39.86
CA ASN A 185 14.82 17.68 40.83
C ASN A 185 14.39 18.99 41.50
N GLY A 186 14.53 18.98 42.82
CA GLY A 186 13.98 19.95 43.75
C GLY A 186 14.29 21.41 43.45
N ALA A 187 13.26 22.21 43.68
CA ALA A 187 13.24 23.63 44.04
C ALA A 187 11.74 23.85 44.34
N ASP A 188 11.26 24.03 45.57
CA ASP A 188 11.84 24.80 46.66
C ASP A 188 11.51 24.16 48.02
N ALA A 189 12.52 24.18 48.89
CA ALA A 189 12.39 24.09 50.33
C ALA A 189 11.95 25.45 50.89
#